data_AF-A0A941SMW9-F1
#
_entry.id   AF-A0A941SMW9-F1
#
_cell.length_a   1.000
_cell.length_b   1.000
_cell.length_c   1.000
_cell.angle_alpha   90.00
_cell.angle_beta   90.00
_cell.angle_gamma   90.00
#
_symmetry.space_group_name_H-M   'P 1'
#
loop_
_entity.id
_entity.type
_entity.pdbx_description
1 polymer ?
#
loop_
_entity_poly.entity_id
_entity_poly.type
_entity_poly.pdbx_seq_one_letter_code
_entity_poly.pdbx_strand_id
1 'polypeptide(L)'
;MIEKYSQKTLLKNWALSVCLAEISKDASERADANATASAYLEFGHQPIEAYDQLRNLTIQFTRRQYRGSIKSDFNTMKCIDLSHSKELDDLATKLTQK
;
A
#
# COMPACT_ATOMS: atom_id res chain seq x y z
N MET A 1 -3.77 0.00 -18.73
CA MET A 1 -4.75 1.02 -18.32
C MET A 1 -5.37 0.56 -17.02
N ILE A 2 -5.34 1.39 -15.98
CA ILE A 2 -5.70 1.06 -14.58
C ILE A 2 -7.08 0.39 -14.50
N GLU A 3 -8.00 0.80 -15.37
CA GLU A 3 -9.34 0.23 -15.59
C GLU A 3 -9.39 -1.29 -15.81
N LYS A 4 -8.29 -1.91 -16.25
CA LYS A 4 -8.21 -3.36 -16.50
C LYS A 4 -7.82 -4.16 -15.25
N TYR A 5 -7.42 -3.50 -14.16
CA TYR A 5 -7.06 -4.18 -12.93
C TYR A 5 -8.30 -4.70 -12.21
N SER A 6 -8.17 -5.90 -11.63
CA SER A 6 -9.19 -6.40 -10.70
C SER A 6 -9.30 -5.48 -9.48
N GLN A 7 -10.46 -5.46 -8.83
CA GLN A 7 -10.66 -4.69 -7.59
C GLN A 7 -9.62 -5.07 -6.52
N LYS A 8 -9.31 -6.36 -6.38
CA LYS A 8 -8.25 -6.83 -5.47
C LYS A 8 -6.89 -6.24 -5.84
N THR A 9 -6.56 -6.19 -7.12
CA THR A 9 -5.31 -5.58 -7.61
C THR A 9 -5.27 -4.08 -7.34
N LEU A 10 -6.38 -3.36 -7.55
CA LEU A 10 -6.47 -1.92 -7.25
C LEU A 10 -6.21 -1.64 -5.76
N LEU A 11 -6.84 -2.40 -4.85
CA LEU A 11 -6.60 -2.27 -3.41
C LEU A 11 -5.14 -2.55 -3.01
N LYS A 12 -4.52 -3.60 -3.58
CA LYS A 12 -3.12 -3.92 -3.31
C LYS A 12 -2.17 -2.85 -3.84
N ASN A 13 -2.44 -2.32 -5.04
CA ASN A 13 -1.67 -1.24 -5.63
C ASN A 13 -1.82 0.06 -4.82
N TRP A 14 -3.04 0.36 -4.36
CA TRP A 14 -3.30 1.47 -3.45
C TRP A 14 -2.48 1.35 -2.16
N ALA A 15 -2.48 0.16 -1.52
CA ALA A 15 -1.74 -0.07 -0.28
C ALA A 15 -0.22 0.08 -0.48
N LEU A 16 0.33 -0.39 -1.60
CA LEU A 16 1.73 -0.19 -1.96
C LEU A 16 2.05 1.30 -2.13
N SER A 17 1.25 2.04 -2.89
CA SER A 17 1.45 3.48 -3.10
C SER A 17 1.40 4.27 -1.80
N VAL A 18 0.44 3.98 -0.93
CA VAL A 18 0.38 4.59 0.41
C VAL A 18 1.61 4.20 1.23
N CYS A 19 2.07 2.95 1.18
CA CYS A 19 3.27 2.55 1.90
C CYS A 19 4.49 3.37 1.48
N LEU A 20 4.68 3.55 0.16
CA LEU A 20 5.77 4.35 -0.39
C LEU A 20 5.68 5.83 0.05
N ALA A 21 4.45 6.39 0.08
CA ALA A 21 4.22 7.74 0.57
C ALA A 21 4.58 7.89 2.06
N GLU A 22 4.19 6.93 2.90
CA GLU A 22 4.44 6.93 4.35
C GLU A 22 5.93 6.81 4.71
N ILE A 23 6.72 6.09 3.90
CA ILE A 23 8.16 5.93 4.16
C ILE A 23 9.03 7.05 3.58
N SER A 24 8.52 7.82 2.63
CA SER A 24 9.34 8.78 1.90
C SER A 24 9.66 10.00 2.76
N LYS A 25 10.96 10.33 2.80
CA LYS A 25 11.49 11.52 3.46
C LYS A 25 11.44 12.74 2.52
N ASP A 26 11.32 12.53 1.22
CA ASP A 26 11.22 13.58 0.22
C ASP A 26 9.76 13.98 -0.02
N ALA A 27 9.50 15.29 -0.14
CA ALA A 27 8.15 15.79 -0.30
C ALA A 27 7.57 15.52 -1.69
N SER A 28 8.42 15.55 -2.73
CA SER A 28 7.98 15.30 -4.11
C SER A 28 7.67 13.82 -4.34
N GLU A 29 8.51 12.91 -3.82
CA GLU A 29 8.25 11.48 -3.87
C GLU A 29 6.97 11.09 -3.09
N ARG A 30 6.78 11.68 -1.90
CA ARG A 30 5.56 11.46 -1.11
C ARG A 30 4.32 11.97 -1.85
N ALA A 31 4.40 13.12 -2.50
CA ALA A 31 3.29 13.68 -3.28
C ALA A 31 2.95 12.81 -4.49
N ASP A 32 3.96 12.33 -5.22
CA ASP A 32 3.79 11.43 -6.37
C ASP A 32 3.15 10.09 -5.97
N ALA A 33 3.64 9.48 -4.89
CA ALA A 33 3.09 8.23 -4.37
C ALA A 33 1.63 8.39 -3.89
N ASN A 34 1.29 9.53 -3.26
CA ASN A 34 -0.09 9.85 -2.90
C ASN A 34 -0.99 10.06 -4.12
N ALA A 35 -0.54 10.80 -5.14
CA ALA A 35 -1.28 10.97 -6.39
C ALA A 35 -1.53 9.62 -7.07
N THR A 36 -0.53 8.74 -7.06
CA THR A 36 -0.65 7.37 -7.56
C THR A 36 -1.66 6.55 -6.75
N ALA A 37 -1.69 6.67 -5.41
CA ALA A 37 -2.72 6.04 -4.59
C ALA A 37 -4.12 6.56 -4.96
N SER A 38 -4.30 7.87 -5.13
CA SER A 38 -5.57 8.46 -5.56
C SER A 38 -6.04 7.91 -6.91
N ALA A 39 -5.14 7.66 -7.86
CA ALA A 39 -5.50 7.04 -9.13
C ALA A 39 -6.06 5.63 -8.96
N TYR A 40 -5.53 4.81 -8.03
CA TYR A 40 -6.10 3.49 -7.75
C TYR A 40 -7.42 3.55 -6.97
N LEU A 41 -7.56 4.53 -6.08
CA LEU A 41 -8.79 4.78 -5.32
C LEU A 41 -9.97 5.12 -6.25
N GLU A 42 -9.73 5.96 -7.26
CA GLU A 42 -10.74 6.43 -8.22
C GLU A 42 -11.46 5.28 -8.94
N PHE A 43 -10.75 4.18 -9.25
CA PHE A 43 -11.32 3.01 -9.93
C PHE A 43 -11.76 1.90 -8.96
N GLY A 44 -11.54 2.07 -7.66
CA GLY A 44 -11.98 1.13 -6.65
C GLY A 44 -13.45 1.36 -6.27
N HIS A 45 -14.20 0.28 -6.14
CA HIS A 45 -15.63 0.33 -5.81
C HIS A 45 -15.91 0.15 -4.31
N GLN A 46 -14.85 0.07 -3.50
CA GLN A 46 -14.97 -0.15 -2.06
C GLN A 46 -15.29 1.17 -1.34
N PRO A 47 -16.00 1.12 -0.20
CA PRO A 47 -16.25 2.30 0.60
C PRO A 47 -14.96 2.78 1.28
N ILE A 48 -14.94 4.02 1.78
CA ILE A 48 -13.72 4.65 2.31
C ILE A 48 -13.13 3.86 3.50
N GLU A 49 -13.98 3.21 4.30
CA GLU A 49 -13.60 2.39 5.45
C GLU A 49 -12.76 1.15 5.07
N ALA A 50 -12.86 0.69 3.82
CA ALA A 50 -11.99 -0.36 3.30
C ALA A 50 -10.54 0.15 3.16
N TYR A 51 -10.37 1.40 2.73
CA TYR A 51 -9.07 2.04 2.59
C TYR A 51 -8.47 2.43 3.94
N ASP A 52 -9.29 2.77 4.94
CA ASP A 52 -8.82 2.95 6.31
C ASP A 52 -8.23 1.66 6.89
N GLN A 53 -8.88 0.51 6.65
CA GLN A 53 -8.34 -0.79 7.04
C GLN A 53 -7.02 -1.10 6.33
N LEU A 54 -6.92 -0.83 5.03
CA LEU A 54 -5.67 -0.99 4.27
C LEU A 54 -4.57 -0.07 4.80
N ARG A 55 -4.87 1.20 5.09
CA ARG A 55 -3.93 2.16 5.66
C ARG A 55 -3.40 1.69 7.01
N ASN A 56 -4.27 1.19 7.87
CA ASN A 56 -3.88 0.65 9.17
C ASN A 56 -2.90 -0.51 9.03
N LEU A 57 -3.14 -1.44 8.10
CA LEU A 57 -2.19 -2.51 7.78
C LEU A 57 -0.87 -1.96 7.25
N THR A 58 -0.91 -1.00 6.32
CA THR A 58 0.29 -0.35 5.78
C THR A 58 1.15 0.26 6.88
N ILE A 59 0.55 1.01 7.82
CA ILE A 59 1.26 1.63 8.95
C ILE A 59 1.94 0.60 9.84
N GLN A 60 1.36 -0.59 10.01
CA GLN A 60 2.01 -1.67 10.76
C GLN A 60 3.30 -2.15 10.07
N PHE A 61 3.31 -2.25 8.74
CA PHE A 61 4.49 -2.63 7.98
C PHE A 61 5.56 -1.53 8.00
N THR A 62 5.19 -0.26 7.83
CA THR A 62 6.18 0.85 7.81
C THR A 62 6.92 1.02 9.14
N ARG A 63 6.27 0.65 10.25
CA ARG A 63 6.85 0.68 11.61
C ARG A 63 7.82 -0.47 11.92
N ARG A 64 7.86 -1.53 11.09
CA ARG A 64 8.79 -2.66 11.31
C ARG A 64 10.25 -2.17 11.31
N GLN A 65 11.08 -2.81 12.12
CA GLN A 65 12.50 -2.48 12.25
C GLN A 65 13.32 -3.52 11.51
N TYR A 66 13.95 -3.12 10.40
CA TYR A 66 14.75 -4.00 9.55
C TYR A 66 16.23 -3.70 9.75
N ARG A 67 17.05 -4.74 9.63
CA ARG A 67 18.51 -4.67 9.74
C ARG A 67 19.14 -5.61 8.72
N GLY A 68 20.36 -5.30 8.33
CA GLY A 68 21.14 -6.13 7.42
C GLY A 68 22.62 -5.90 7.62
N SER A 69 23.44 -6.47 6.74
CA SER A 69 24.89 -6.30 6.73
C SER A 69 25.34 -4.88 6.37
N ILE A 70 24.44 -4.05 5.81
CA ILE A 70 24.68 -2.65 5.47
C ILE A 70 23.81 -1.72 6.32
N LYS A 71 24.27 -0.48 6.53
CA LYS A 71 23.53 0.55 7.24
C LYS A 71 22.39 1.10 6.37
N SER A 72 21.17 0.70 6.67
CA SER A 72 19.94 1.23 6.05
C SER A 72 18.73 0.94 6.95
N ASP A 73 17.67 1.75 6.84
CA ASP A 73 16.37 1.51 7.47
C ASP A 73 15.53 0.49 6.68
N PHE A 74 15.95 0.16 5.46
CA PHE A 74 15.28 -0.73 4.51
C PHE A 74 13.79 -0.41 4.30
N ASN A 75 13.44 0.87 4.30
CA ASN A 75 12.05 1.30 4.22
C ASN A 75 11.31 0.76 2.98
N THR A 76 11.95 0.76 1.81
CA THR A 76 11.37 0.18 0.59
C THR A 76 11.06 -1.31 0.75
N MET A 77 11.92 -2.06 1.46
CA MET A 77 11.72 -3.49 1.72
C MET A 77 10.43 -3.73 2.53
N LYS A 78 10.10 -2.84 3.46
CA LYS A 78 8.84 -2.93 4.23
C LYS A 78 7.61 -2.89 3.32
N CYS A 79 7.65 -2.07 2.27
CA CYS A 79 6.57 -1.96 1.30
C CYS A 79 6.52 -3.13 0.31
N ILE A 80 7.69 -3.67 -0.07
CA ILE A 80 7.78 -4.91 -0.86
C ILE A 80 7.22 -6.10 -0.06
N ASP A 81 7.54 -6.18 1.23
CA ASP A 81 7.01 -7.25 2.08
C ASP A 81 5.50 -7.10 2.29
N LEU A 82 5.00 -5.88 2.45
CA LEU A 82 3.56 -5.60 2.48
C LEU A 82 2.88 -6.10 1.20
N SER A 83 3.41 -5.78 0.01
CA SER A 83 2.77 -6.13 -1.27
C SER A 83 2.65 -7.65 -1.50
N HIS A 84 3.53 -8.43 -0.89
CA HIS A 84 3.55 -9.89 -0.95
C HIS A 84 2.98 -10.57 0.31
N SER A 85 2.59 -9.80 1.32
CA SER A 85 2.11 -10.33 2.59
C SER A 85 0.78 -11.09 2.44
N LYS A 86 0.63 -12.15 3.24
CA LYS A 86 -0.64 -12.87 3.34
C LYS A 86 -1.72 -11.97 3.96
N GLU A 87 -1.33 -11.13 4.90
CA GLU A 87 -2.21 -10.17 5.57
C GLU A 87 -2.87 -9.22 4.57
N LEU A 88 -2.10 -8.65 3.63
CA LEU A 88 -2.66 -7.78 2.59
C LEU A 88 -3.53 -8.58 1.61
N ASP A 89 -3.10 -9.79 1.24
CA ASP A 89 -3.84 -10.60 0.29
C ASP A 89 -5.20 -11.05 0.84
N ASP A 90 -5.24 -11.49 2.10
CA ASP A 90 -6.45 -11.88 2.81
C ASP A 90 -7.38 -10.68 3.02
N LEU A 91 -6.83 -9.53 3.43
CA LEU A 91 -7.61 -8.29 3.61
C LEU A 91 -8.22 -7.81 2.29
N ALA A 92 -7.42 -7.72 1.22
CA ALA A 92 -7.93 -7.30 -0.10
C ALA A 92 -8.95 -8.29 -0.68
N THR A 93 -8.79 -9.59 -0.40
CA THR A 93 -9.80 -10.59 -0.76
C THR A 93 -11.11 -10.35 0.01
N LYS A 94 -11.05 -10.20 1.33
CA LYS A 94 -12.22 -9.93 2.17
C LYS A 94 -12.96 -8.66 1.74
N LEU A 95 -12.23 -7.59 1.44
CA LEU A 95 -12.81 -6.29 1.05
C LEU A 95 -13.43 -6.28 -0.36
N THR A 96 -13.21 -7.33 -1.15
CA THR A 96 -13.78 -7.46 -2.50
C THR A 96 -14.88 -8.52 -2.58
N GLN A 97 -15.13 -9.25 -1.49
CA GLN A 97 -16.27 -10.13 -1.37
C GLN A 97 -17.53 -9.31 -1.09
N LYS A 98 -18.63 -9.67 -1.77
CA LYS A 98 -19.95 -9.07 -1.57
C LYS A 98 -20.59 -9.53 -0.27
#